data_AF-A0A3E2V7Y3-F1
#
_entry.id   AF-A0A3E2V7Y3-F1
#
_cell.length_a   1.000
_cell.length_b   1.000
_cell.length_c   1.000
_cell.angle_alpha   90.00
_cell.angle_beta   90.00
_cell.angle_gamma   90.00
#
_symmetry.space_group_name_H-M   'P 1'
#
loop_
_entity.id
_entity.type
_entity.pdbx_description
1 polymer ?
#
loop_
_entity_poly.entity_id
_entity_poly.type
_entity_poly.pdbx_seq_one_letter_code
_entity_poly.pdbx_strand_id
1 'polypeptide(L)'
;MMTLTIPGQQRWNEKTEEFVYTPAVVLKLEHSLLSLAHWESNWNIPFLSNLDKLTVEQWLDYIRCMTVTKGVDPEVYARLTREQYRSINEYMEAPMTATWFSGEPRPNERKTAGKPRPKRPPRKSGTETTAEVLYCQMFSFGIPKECEKWHLNRLLTLIRVCQESQAPAKKMSKGDRMAQQRMLNEQRKARLKTRG
;
A
#
# COMPACT_ATOMS: atom_id res chain seq x y z
N MET A 1 3.13 12.46 -0.26
CA MET A 1 2.88 13.28 0.94
C MET A 1 1.56 14.01 0.84
N MET A 2 0.70 13.83 1.83
CA MET A 2 -0.56 14.54 1.99
C MET A 2 -0.37 15.73 2.93
N THR A 3 -1.05 16.85 2.66
CA THR A 3 -1.11 17.99 3.58
C THR A 3 -2.54 18.14 4.09
N LEU A 4 -2.69 18.29 5.40
CA LEU A 4 -3.97 18.40 6.07
C LEU A 4 -3.95 19.61 7.02
N THR A 5 -4.92 20.52 6.89
CA THR A 5 -5.05 21.67 7.78
C THR A 5 -6.11 21.38 8.84
N ILE A 6 -5.68 21.37 10.10
CA ILE A 6 -6.55 21.27 11.27
C ILE A 6 -6.91 22.68 11.70
N PRO A 7 -8.20 23.06 11.70
CA PRO A 7 -8.60 24.40 12.08
C PRO A 7 -8.27 24.67 13.55
N GLY A 8 -7.96 25.94 13.84
CA GLY A 8 -7.88 26.40 15.22
C GLY A 8 -9.25 26.31 15.90
N GLN A 9 -9.26 26.15 17.21
CA GLN A 9 -10.49 26.07 18.00
C GLN A 9 -10.39 26.96 19.23
N GLN A 10 -11.52 27.56 19.58
CA GLN A 10 -11.74 28.21 20.85
C GLN A 10 -12.40 27.21 21.79
N ARG A 11 -11.82 27.00 22.97
CA ARG A 11 -12.41 26.18 24.03
C ARG A 11 -12.56 27.01 25.29
N TRP A 12 -13.65 26.81 26.02
CA TRP A 12 -13.80 27.37 27.36
C TRP A 12 -13.06 26.48 28.36
N ASN A 13 -12.16 27.06 29.15
CA ASN A 13 -11.50 26.33 30.24
C ASN A 13 -12.21 26.64 31.56
N GLU A 14 -13.02 25.69 32.03
CA GLU A 14 -13.81 25.84 33.27
C GLU A 14 -12.96 26.09 34.51
N LYS A 15 -11.69 25.67 34.52
CA LYS A 15 -10.80 25.86 35.69
C LYS A 15 -10.28 27.28 35.81
N THR A 16 -10.05 27.95 34.68
CA THR A 16 -9.49 29.30 34.65
C THR A 16 -10.55 30.33 34.26
N GLU A 17 -11.77 29.89 33.94
CA GLU A 17 -12.87 30.73 33.45
C GLU A 17 -12.45 31.62 32.26
N GLU A 18 -11.66 31.06 31.35
CA GLU A 18 -11.09 31.78 30.22
C GLU A 18 -11.26 31.01 28.90
N PHE A 19 -11.36 31.76 27.80
CA PHE A 19 -11.30 31.20 26.46
C PHE A 19 -9.85 30.90 26.07
N VAL A 20 -9.55 29.62 25.83
CA VAL A 20 -8.25 29.18 25.30
C VAL A 20 -8.36 29.01 23.80
N TYR A 21 -7.43 29.64 23.09
CA TYR A 21 -7.35 29.58 21.63
C TYR A 21 -6.23 28.64 21.21
N THR A 22 -6.59 27.66 20.39
CA THR A 22 -5.62 26.79 19.74
C THR A 22 -5.44 27.25 18.30
N PRO A 23 -4.21 27.50 17.84
CA PRO A 23 -3.97 27.92 16.46
C PRO A 23 -4.30 26.79 15.47
N ALA A 24 -4.52 27.17 14.22
CA ALA A 24 -4.60 26.20 13.13
C ALA A 24 -3.24 25.53 12.91
N VAL A 25 -3.25 24.23 12.63
CA VAL A 25 -2.03 23.43 12.45
C VAL A 25 -2.05 22.74 11.10
N VAL A 26 -0.95 22.84 10.35
CA VAL A 26 -0.77 22.14 9.08
C VAL A 26 0.04 20.87 9.31
N LEU A 27 -0.59 19.72 9.13
CA LEU A 27 0.02 18.40 9.22
C LEU A 27 0.49 17.94 7.84
N LYS A 28 1.73 17.48 7.75
CA LYS A 28 2.26 16.76 6.59
C LYS A 28 2.32 15.28 6.94
N LEU A 29 1.59 14.46 6.20
CA LEU A 29 1.44 13.03 6.43
C LEU A 29 2.07 12.23 5.30
N GLU A 30 2.76 11.15 5.65
CA GLU A 30 3.28 10.18 4.70
C GLU A 30 3.02 8.76 5.20
N HIS A 31 2.21 8.01 4.46
CA HIS A 31 1.97 6.60 4.67
C HIS A 31 3.15 5.83 4.09
N SER A 32 4.16 5.53 4.90
CA SER A 32 5.46 4.99 4.47
C SER A 32 5.83 3.70 5.21
N LEU A 33 6.85 2.99 4.72
CA LEU A 33 7.41 1.84 5.45
C LEU A 33 8.02 2.28 6.79
N LEU A 34 8.60 3.48 6.85
CA LEU A 34 9.10 4.06 8.09
C LEU A 34 7.98 4.24 9.12
N SER A 35 6.85 4.85 8.74
CA SER A 35 5.70 5.02 9.64
C SER A 35 5.09 3.69 10.06
N LEU A 36 5.07 2.70 9.15
CA LEU A 36 4.62 1.34 9.45
C LEU A 36 5.51 0.69 10.52
N ALA A 37 6.84 0.73 10.33
CA ALA A 37 7.80 0.13 11.24
C ALA A 37 7.74 0.75 12.65
N HIS A 38 7.62 2.09 12.74
CA HIS A 38 7.47 2.76 14.03
C HIS A 38 6.21 2.32 14.77
N TRP A 39 5.08 2.25 14.06
CA TRP A 39 3.83 1.83 14.68
C TRP A 39 3.86 0.35 15.11
N GLU A 40 4.34 -0.55 14.25
CA GLU A 40 4.44 -1.97 14.59
C GLU A 40 5.40 -2.20 15.76
N SER A 41 6.49 -1.41 15.88
CA SER A 41 7.38 -1.44 17.04
C SER A 41 6.72 -0.97 18.33
N ASN A 42 5.77 -0.03 18.28
CA ASN A 42 5.06 0.45 19.46
C ASN A 42 4.01 -0.56 19.94
N TRP A 43 3.26 -1.14 19.00
CA TRP A 43 2.10 -1.97 19.31
C TRP A 43 2.38 -3.47 19.31
N ASN A 44 3.48 -3.91 18.71
CA ASN A 44 3.84 -5.32 18.50
C ASN A 44 2.75 -6.12 17.75
N ILE A 45 2.05 -5.46 16.83
CA ILE A 45 0.95 -6.03 16.05
C ILE A 45 1.25 -5.83 14.56
N PRO A 46 1.05 -6.86 13.69
CA PRO A 46 1.15 -6.69 12.24
C PRO A 46 0.01 -5.80 11.71
N PHE A 47 0.32 -4.59 11.26
CA PHE A 47 -0.68 -3.60 10.86
C PHE A 47 -1.49 -4.05 9.65
N LEU A 48 -0.80 -4.47 8.57
CA LEU A 48 -1.43 -4.80 7.27
C LEU A 48 -2.38 -5.99 7.34
N SER A 49 -2.21 -6.86 8.33
CA SER A 49 -3.05 -8.03 8.56
C SER A 49 -4.18 -7.80 9.54
N ASN A 50 -4.13 -6.71 10.32
CA ASN A 50 -5.11 -6.40 11.35
C ASN A 50 -5.91 -5.11 11.10
N LEU A 51 -5.83 -4.53 9.89
CA LEU A 51 -6.55 -3.32 9.48
C LEU A 51 -8.03 -3.29 9.92
N ASP A 52 -8.76 -4.39 9.75
CA ASP A 52 -10.19 -4.47 10.09
C ASP A 52 -10.48 -4.61 11.60
N LYS A 53 -9.43 -4.77 12.42
CA LYS A 53 -9.51 -5.02 13.87
C LYS A 53 -8.86 -3.93 14.71
N LEU A 54 -8.34 -2.87 14.08
CA LEU A 54 -7.65 -1.80 14.79
C LEU A 54 -8.61 -1.03 15.68
N THR A 55 -8.17 -0.75 16.91
CA THR A 55 -8.91 0.15 17.80
C THR A 55 -8.78 1.60 17.34
N VAL A 56 -9.66 2.48 17.84
CA VAL A 56 -9.60 3.92 17.53
C VAL A 56 -8.25 4.52 17.96
N GLU A 57 -7.74 4.11 19.12
CA GLU A 57 -6.43 4.54 19.64
C GLU A 57 -5.28 4.11 18.74
N GLN A 58 -5.29 2.84 18.32
CA GLN A 58 -4.31 2.29 17.38
C GLN A 58 -4.31 3.04 16.05
N TRP A 59 -5.50 3.36 15.54
CA TRP A 59 -5.65 4.11 14.30
C TRP A 59 -5.15 5.55 14.41
N LEU A 60 -5.49 6.23 15.51
CA LEU A 60 -4.99 7.57 15.83
C LEU A 60 -3.46 7.58 15.95
N ASP A 61 -2.90 6.60 16.64
CA ASP A 61 -1.45 6.49 16.81
C ASP A 61 -0.74 6.19 15.48
N TYR A 62 -1.40 5.47 14.56
CA TYR A 62 -0.89 5.30 13.21
C TYR A 62 -0.80 6.64 12.45
N ILE A 63 -1.82 7.50 12.58
CA ILE A 63 -1.79 8.85 11.98
C ILE A 63 -0.64 9.68 12.56
N ARG A 64 -0.35 9.54 13.87
CA ARG A 64 0.82 10.17 14.50
C ARG A 64 2.12 9.65 13.90
N CYS A 65 2.26 8.34 13.70
CA CYS A 65 3.43 7.73 13.08
C CYS A 65 3.62 8.16 11.61
N MET A 66 2.54 8.43 10.87
CA MET A 66 2.59 8.99 9.51
C MET A 66 3.00 10.47 9.47
N THR A 67 2.97 11.17 10.62
CA THR A 67 3.19 12.62 10.63
C THR A 67 4.67 12.95 10.51
N VAL A 68 5.01 13.68 9.44
CA VAL A 68 6.36 14.16 9.14
C VAL A 68 6.66 15.49 9.83
N THR A 69 5.61 16.28 10.10
CA THR A 69 5.74 17.56 10.84
C THR A 69 6.24 17.28 12.27
N LYS A 70 7.34 17.92 12.67
CA LYS A 70 7.92 17.75 14.02
C LYS A 70 7.19 18.63 15.05
N GLY A 71 7.12 18.16 16.30
CA GLY A 71 6.64 18.95 17.44
C GLY A 71 5.12 19.20 17.46
N VAL A 72 4.33 18.32 16.84
CA VAL A 72 2.86 18.41 16.85
C VAL A 72 2.32 17.91 18.17
N ASP A 73 1.52 18.74 18.85
CA ASP A 73 0.82 18.38 20.08
C ASP A 73 -0.17 17.22 19.84
N PRO A 74 -0.18 16.15 20.67
CA PRO A 74 -1.15 15.06 20.58
C PRO A 74 -2.62 15.51 20.55
N GLU A 75 -2.98 16.62 21.19
CA GLU A 75 -4.35 17.16 21.20
C GLU A 75 -4.82 17.57 19.79
N VAL A 76 -3.90 17.86 18.87
CA VAL A 76 -4.23 18.17 17.47
C VAL A 76 -4.96 17.00 16.80
N TYR A 77 -4.57 15.77 17.09
CA TYR A 77 -5.16 14.57 16.46
C TYR A 77 -6.55 14.26 17.02
N ALA A 78 -6.84 14.66 18.27
CA ALA A 78 -8.17 14.52 18.86
C ALA A 78 -9.23 15.39 18.14
N ARG A 79 -8.80 16.44 17.42
CA ARG A 79 -9.67 17.37 16.68
C ARG A 79 -9.92 16.96 15.23
N LEU A 80 -9.44 15.79 14.80
CA LEU A 80 -9.64 15.31 13.44
C LEU A 80 -11.13 15.10 13.14
N THR A 81 -11.62 15.71 12.06
CA THR A 81 -13.01 15.53 11.62
C THR A 81 -13.18 14.26 10.80
N ARG A 82 -14.43 13.81 10.64
CA ARG A 82 -14.76 12.63 9.83
C ARG A 82 -14.29 12.76 8.37
N GLU A 83 -14.40 13.96 7.80
CA GLU A 83 -13.95 14.26 6.45
C GLU A 83 -12.42 14.13 6.35
N GLN A 84 -11.70 14.58 7.37
CA GLN A 84 -10.24 14.48 7.41
C GLN A 84 -9.80 13.02 7.53
N TYR A 85 -10.45 12.20 8.37
CA TYR A 85 -10.22 10.76 8.40
C TYR A 85 -10.46 10.10 7.05
N ARG A 86 -11.55 10.48 6.37
CA ARG A 86 -11.87 9.98 5.04
C ARG A 86 -10.77 10.34 4.05
N SER A 87 -10.30 11.58 4.04
CA SER A 87 -9.20 12.01 3.15
C SER A 87 -7.89 11.29 3.45
N ILE A 88 -7.57 11.03 4.72
CA ILE A 88 -6.40 10.23 5.12
C ILE A 88 -6.53 8.81 4.58
N ASN A 89 -7.68 8.17 4.76
CA ASN A 89 -7.92 6.82 4.28
C ASN A 89 -7.86 6.73 2.74
N GLU A 90 -8.44 7.71 2.04
CA GLU A 90 -8.34 7.83 0.58
C GLU A 90 -6.89 8.00 0.11
N TYR A 91 -6.08 8.76 0.86
CA TYR A 91 -4.65 8.90 0.60
C TYR A 91 -3.89 7.58 0.80
N MET A 92 -4.12 6.88 1.93
CA MET A 92 -3.47 5.60 2.22
C MET A 92 -3.78 4.53 1.17
N GLU A 93 -5.00 4.50 0.64
CA GLU A 93 -5.43 3.57 -0.41
C GLU A 93 -5.01 3.99 -1.83
N ALA A 94 -4.41 5.18 -2.00
CA ALA A 94 -3.98 5.64 -3.30
C ALA A 94 -2.83 4.77 -3.85
N PRO A 95 -2.87 4.36 -5.14
CA PRO A 95 -1.84 3.49 -5.71
C PRO A 95 -0.47 4.16 -5.79
N MET A 96 -0.42 5.50 -5.95
CA MET A 96 0.81 6.31 -6.00
C MET A 96 1.80 5.88 -7.11
N THR A 97 1.31 5.16 -8.11
CA THR A 97 2.06 4.67 -9.28
C THR A 97 1.11 4.42 -10.45
N ALA A 98 1.64 4.49 -11.67
CA ALA A 98 0.95 4.11 -12.90
C ALA A 98 1.11 2.61 -13.24
N THR A 99 1.95 1.88 -12.49
CA THR A 99 2.18 0.45 -12.72
C THR A 99 0.92 -0.36 -12.40
N TRP A 100 0.60 -1.34 -13.25
CA TRP A 100 -0.51 -2.25 -13.07
C TRP A 100 -0.16 -3.63 -13.61
N PHE A 101 -0.82 -4.65 -13.07
CA PHE A 101 -0.56 -6.05 -13.42
C PHE A 101 -1.72 -6.62 -14.21
N SER A 102 -1.42 -7.49 -15.19
CA SER A 102 -2.44 -8.10 -16.04
C SER A 102 -3.49 -8.85 -15.20
N GLY A 103 -4.77 -8.52 -15.42
CA GLY A 103 -5.90 -9.08 -14.65
C GLY A 103 -6.35 -8.21 -13.47
N GLU A 104 -5.69 -7.08 -13.23
CA GLU A 104 -6.10 -6.08 -12.25
C GLU A 104 -6.65 -4.81 -12.94
N PRO A 105 -7.54 -4.05 -12.28
CA PRO A 105 -7.96 -2.75 -12.77
C PRO A 105 -6.77 -1.79 -12.90
N ARG A 106 -6.73 -0.98 -13.96
CA ARG A 106 -5.67 0.02 -14.08
C ARG A 106 -5.84 1.12 -13.02
N PRO A 107 -4.74 1.72 -12.51
CA PRO A 107 -4.79 2.94 -11.72
C PRO A 107 -5.67 3.98 -12.41
N ASN A 108 -6.61 4.55 -11.66
CA ASN A 108 -7.58 5.55 -12.12
C ASN A 108 -8.61 5.08 -13.16
N GLU A 109 -8.70 3.78 -13.46
CA GLU A 109 -9.81 3.25 -14.26
C GLU A 109 -11.12 3.36 -13.45
N ARG A 110 -12.18 3.89 -14.06
CA ARG A 110 -13.51 3.91 -13.43
C ARG A 110 -13.88 2.48 -13.06
N LYS A 111 -14.24 2.26 -11.79
CA LYS A 111 -14.74 0.98 -11.28
C LYS A 111 -16.03 0.65 -12.03
N THR A 112 -15.92 -0.10 -13.12
CA THR A 112 -17.08 -0.68 -13.81
C THR A 112 -17.60 -1.84 -12.98
N ALA A 113 -18.91 -1.87 -12.74
CA ALA A 113 -19.56 -2.95 -12.02
C ALA A 113 -19.22 -4.28 -12.72
N GLY A 114 -18.45 -5.14 -12.05
CA GLY A 114 -18.04 -6.46 -12.57
C GLY A 114 -16.53 -6.69 -12.63
N LYS A 115 -15.67 -5.66 -12.55
CA LYS A 115 -14.22 -5.89 -12.40
C LYS A 115 -13.90 -6.17 -10.92
N PRO A 116 -13.32 -7.34 -10.58
CA PRO A 116 -12.96 -7.64 -9.21
C PRO A 116 -11.97 -6.59 -8.68
N ARG A 117 -12.07 -6.26 -7.38
CA ARG A 117 -11.05 -5.45 -6.69
C ARG A 117 -9.67 -6.08 -6.98
N PRO A 118 -8.60 -5.27 -7.13
CA PRO A 118 -7.26 -5.81 -7.31
C PRO A 118 -7.03 -6.85 -6.22
N LYS A 119 -6.82 -8.10 -6.64
CA LYS A 119 -6.58 -9.18 -5.69
C LYS A 119 -5.24 -8.85 -5.03
N ARG A 120 -5.26 -8.62 -3.71
CA ARG A 120 -4.03 -8.57 -2.93
C ARG A 120 -3.21 -9.82 -3.31
N PRO A 121 -1.90 -9.68 -3.58
CA PRO A 121 -1.09 -10.79 -4.05
C PRO A 121 -1.31 -12.00 -3.14
N PRO A 122 -1.46 -13.22 -3.71
CA PRO A 122 -1.72 -14.41 -2.91
C PRO A 122 -0.60 -14.57 -1.89
N ARG A 123 -0.97 -14.64 -0.60
CA ARG A 123 -0.03 -14.90 0.50
C ARG A 123 0.69 -16.20 0.20
N LYS A 124 2.03 -16.18 0.11
CA LYS A 124 2.80 -17.41 0.29
C LYS A 124 2.55 -17.85 1.74
N SER A 125 2.07 -19.07 1.91
CA SER A 125 1.65 -19.67 3.18
C SER A 125 2.56 -19.29 4.36
N GLY A 126 1.97 -18.70 5.41
CA GLY A 126 2.53 -18.73 6.77
C GLY A 126 3.09 -17.42 7.35
N THR A 127 3.57 -16.46 6.54
CA THR A 127 4.22 -15.25 7.09
C THR A 127 3.29 -14.04 7.02
N GLU A 128 2.93 -13.49 8.18
CA GLU A 128 2.28 -12.19 8.25
C GLU A 128 3.21 -11.11 7.70
N THR A 129 2.67 -10.19 6.89
CA THR A 129 3.47 -9.14 6.25
C THR A 129 3.71 -7.99 7.23
N THR A 130 4.83 -8.02 7.96
CA THR A 130 5.30 -6.93 8.83
C THR A 130 6.29 -6.01 8.11
N ALA A 131 6.68 -4.92 8.75
CA ALA A 131 7.70 -4.00 8.28
C ALA A 131 9.05 -4.70 8.03
N GLU A 132 9.50 -5.60 8.91
CA GLU A 132 10.76 -6.34 8.74
C GLU A 132 10.72 -7.26 7.52
N VAL A 133 9.57 -7.88 7.24
CA VAL A 133 9.38 -8.68 6.02
C VAL A 133 9.53 -7.80 4.79
N LEU A 134 8.95 -6.60 4.81
CA LEU A 134 9.08 -5.64 3.71
C LEU A 134 10.51 -5.09 3.58
N TYR A 135 11.20 -4.77 4.68
CA TYR A 135 12.62 -4.39 4.67
C TYR A 135 13.50 -5.51 4.12
N CYS A 136 13.27 -6.75 4.54
CA CYS A 136 13.99 -7.91 4.04
C CYS A 136 13.84 -8.06 2.51
N GLN A 137 12.61 -7.91 2.00
CA GLN A 137 12.36 -7.88 0.55
C GLN A 137 13.05 -6.70 -0.14
N MET A 138 12.94 -5.50 0.44
CA MET A 138 13.55 -4.28 -0.08
C MET A 138 15.07 -4.46 -0.26
N PHE A 139 15.76 -4.94 0.77
CA PHE A 139 17.20 -5.18 0.72
C PHE A 139 17.57 -6.34 -0.20
N SER A 140 16.79 -7.42 -0.24
CA SER A 140 17.02 -8.56 -1.13
C SER A 140 16.97 -8.16 -2.61
N PHE A 141 16.13 -7.20 -2.98
CA PHE A 141 16.04 -6.67 -4.34
C PHE A 141 17.01 -5.51 -4.62
N GLY A 142 17.85 -5.13 -3.66
CA GLY A 142 18.77 -4.00 -3.80
C GLY A 142 18.05 -2.65 -3.90
N ILE A 143 16.84 -2.54 -3.35
CA ILE A 143 16.09 -1.28 -3.33
C ILE A 143 16.75 -0.35 -2.29
N PRO A 144 17.11 0.89 -2.64
CA PRO A 144 17.77 1.83 -1.73
C PRO A 144 16.92 2.13 -0.49
N LYS A 145 17.59 2.34 0.65
CA LYS A 145 16.93 2.58 1.95
C LYS A 145 16.04 3.82 1.93
N GLU A 146 16.36 4.82 1.13
CA GLU A 146 15.57 6.05 0.98
C GLU A 146 14.12 5.78 0.54
N CYS A 147 13.87 4.65 -0.13
CA CYS A 147 12.54 4.22 -0.54
C CYS A 147 11.63 3.86 0.64
N GLU A 148 12.18 3.68 1.87
CA GLU A 148 11.38 3.45 3.09
C GLU A 148 10.46 4.64 3.40
N LYS A 149 10.80 5.84 2.91
CA LYS A 149 10.04 7.09 3.07
C LYS A 149 9.03 7.32 1.94
N TRP A 150 9.05 6.49 0.90
CA TRP A 150 8.04 6.58 -0.15
C TRP A 150 6.68 6.16 0.39
N HIS A 151 5.64 6.55 -0.35
CA HIS A 151 4.31 6.01 -0.08
C HIS A 151 4.33 4.47 -0.13
N LEU A 152 3.72 3.83 0.85
CA LEU A 152 3.80 2.39 1.08
C LEU A 152 3.30 1.62 -0.15
N ASN A 153 2.15 1.98 -0.73
CA ASN A 153 1.64 1.32 -1.94
C ASN A 153 2.60 1.43 -3.13
N ARG A 154 3.36 2.52 -3.26
CA ARG A 154 4.36 2.67 -4.32
C ARG A 154 5.52 1.70 -4.08
N LEU A 155 6.00 1.58 -2.84
CA LEU A 155 7.05 0.63 -2.47
C LEU A 155 6.60 -0.83 -2.66
N LEU A 156 5.41 -1.18 -2.18
CA LEU A 156 4.81 -2.50 -2.38
C LEU A 156 4.69 -2.85 -3.87
N THR A 157 4.31 -1.88 -4.69
CA THR A 157 4.28 -2.07 -6.15
C THR A 157 5.67 -2.33 -6.72
N LEU A 158 6.68 -1.57 -6.30
CA LEU A 158 8.07 -1.78 -6.75
C LEU A 158 8.58 -3.17 -6.36
N ILE A 159 8.37 -3.58 -5.11
CA ILE A 159 8.70 -4.93 -4.62
C ILE A 159 8.04 -5.99 -5.51
N ARG A 160 6.77 -5.81 -5.86
CA ARG A 160 6.06 -6.73 -6.76
C ARG A 160 6.62 -6.75 -8.17
N VAL A 161 7.02 -5.60 -8.73
CA VAL A 161 7.70 -5.54 -10.03
C VAL A 161 9.00 -6.32 -10.00
N CYS A 162 9.82 -6.17 -8.95
CA CYS A 162 11.04 -6.95 -8.76
C CYS A 162 10.75 -8.46 -8.64
N GLN A 163 9.69 -8.83 -7.94
CA GLN A 163 9.27 -10.23 -7.83
C GLN A 163 8.85 -10.81 -9.19
N GLU A 164 8.06 -10.09 -9.99
CA GLU A 164 7.60 -10.57 -11.30
C GLU A 164 8.72 -10.59 -12.35
N SER A 165 9.70 -9.68 -12.27
CA SER A 165 10.84 -9.66 -13.19
C SER A 165 11.86 -10.76 -12.91
N GLN A 166 12.02 -11.16 -11.65
CA GLN A 166 12.90 -12.27 -11.24
C GLN A 166 12.18 -13.63 -11.21
N ALA A 167 10.85 -13.64 -11.35
CA ALA A 167 10.10 -14.88 -11.40
C ALA A 167 10.49 -15.69 -12.66
N PRO A 168 10.70 -17.02 -12.54
CA PRO A 168 10.93 -17.85 -13.71
C PRO A 168 9.75 -17.71 -14.67
N ALA A 169 10.05 -17.63 -15.97
CA ALA A 169 9.03 -17.47 -17.01
C ALA A 169 7.85 -18.42 -16.78
N LYS A 170 6.62 -17.89 -16.83
CA LYS A 170 5.40 -18.68 -16.62
C LYS A 170 5.49 -19.95 -17.46
N LYS A 171 5.39 -21.11 -16.80
CA LYS A 171 5.31 -22.40 -17.50
C LYS A 171 4.19 -22.30 -18.54
N MET A 172 4.50 -22.57 -19.81
CA MET A 172 3.54 -22.49 -20.91
C MET A 172 2.24 -23.21 -20.52
N SER A 173 1.10 -22.58 -20.80
CA SER A 173 -0.19 -23.20 -20.53
C SER A 173 -0.34 -24.49 -21.33
N LYS A 174 -1.20 -25.42 -20.88
CA LYS A 174 -1.48 -26.65 -21.64
C LYS A 174 -1.96 -26.33 -23.06
N GLY A 175 -2.75 -25.26 -23.24
CA GLY A 175 -3.23 -24.80 -24.53
C GLY A 175 -2.08 -24.32 -25.44
N ASP A 176 -1.18 -23.49 -24.91
CA ASP A 176 -0.02 -22.98 -25.67
C ASP A 176 0.93 -24.10 -26.06
N ARG A 177 1.14 -25.07 -25.15
CA ARG A 177 1.92 -26.28 -25.45
C ARG A 177 1.28 -27.08 -26.59
N MET A 178 -0.02 -27.31 -26.55
CA MET A 178 -0.72 -28.04 -27.63
C MET A 178 -0.72 -27.26 -28.95
N ALA A 179 -0.84 -25.94 -28.93
CA ALA A 179 -0.75 -25.09 -30.12
C ALA A 179 0.65 -25.16 -30.75
N GLN A 180 1.70 -25.03 -29.94
CA GLN A 180 3.08 -25.18 -30.38
C GLN A 180 3.34 -26.57 -30.95
N GLN A 181 2.80 -27.61 -30.33
CA GLN A 181 2.97 -28.99 -30.77
C GLN A 181 2.23 -29.27 -32.09
N ARG A 182 1.04 -28.67 -32.29
CA ARG A 182 0.34 -28.67 -33.59
C ARG A 182 1.15 -27.99 -34.68
N MET A 183 1.66 -26.79 -34.43
CA MET A 183 2.50 -26.04 -35.36
C MET A 183 3.76 -26.85 -35.76
N LEU A 184 4.44 -27.46 -34.79
CA LEU A 184 5.62 -28.30 -35.06
C LEU A 184 5.26 -29.55 -35.86
N ASN A 185 4.11 -30.18 -35.60
CA ASN A 185 3.64 -31.32 -36.36
C ASN A 185 3.29 -30.93 -37.81
N GLU A 186 2.66 -29.78 -38.03
CA GLU A 186 2.38 -29.25 -39.37
C GLU A 186 3.67 -28.96 -40.14
N GLN A 187 4.66 -28.33 -39.50
CA GLN A 187 5.98 -28.10 -40.12
C GLN A 187 6.68 -29.42 -40.51
N ARG A 188 6.60 -30.45 -39.65
CA ARG A 188 7.18 -31.77 -39.95
C ARG A 188 6.47 -32.45 -41.11
N LYS A 189 5.13 -32.41 -41.13
CA LYS A 189 4.31 -32.94 -42.24
C LYS A 189 4.64 -32.25 -43.56
N ALA A 190 4.76 -30.91 -43.54
CA ALA A 190 5.17 -30.13 -44.71
C ALA A 190 6.57 -30.52 -45.21
N ARG A 191 7.54 -30.68 -44.30
CA ARG A 191 8.91 -31.07 -44.64
C ARG A 191 8.98 -32.49 -45.22
N LEU A 192 8.26 -33.43 -44.62
CA LEU A 192 8.26 -34.84 -45.04
C LEU A 192 7.28 -35.12 -46.19
N LYS A 193 6.50 -34.12 -46.61
CA LYS A 193 5.41 -34.23 -47.60
C LYS A 193 4.40 -35.35 -47.26
N THR A 194 4.18 -35.60 -45.96
CA THR A 194 3.22 -36.61 -45.50
C THR A 194 1.96 -35.94 -44.95
N ARG A 195 0.84 -36.65 -45.01
CA ARG A 195 -0.44 -36.21 -44.40
C ARG A 195 -0.63 -36.80 -42.99
N GLY A 196 0.12 -37.86 -42.68
CA GLY A 196 0.24 -38.53 -41.39
C GLY A 196 1.70 -38.56 -40.97
#